data_AF-A0A4D4KWV9-F1
#
_entry.id   AF-A0A4D4KWV9-F1
#
_cell.length_a   1.000
_cell.length_b   1.000
_cell.length_c   1.000
_cell.angle_alpha   90.00
_cell.angle_beta   90.00
_cell.angle_gamma   90.00
#
_symmetry.space_group_name_H-M   'P 1'
#
loop_
_entity.id
_entity.type
_entity.pdbx_description
1 polymer ?
#
loop_
_entity_poly.entity_id
_entity_poly.type
_entity_poly.pdbx_seq_one_letter_code
_entity_poly.pdbx_strand_id
1 'polypeptide(L)'
;MRMSRRDFMISLSATGAALSVAACSSSGSGGGSAVRFGYIADYNGASLLAIAEERALWKKHGLTAEPKVFVNGPVQIQALRTGNLDYGYIGPGALWLPASGKATIVAVNTLTYADRVIARPGITSIQGLRGRRSASPRAPPVRWRSIWRSRRPG
;
A
#
# COMPACT_ATOMS: atom_id res chain seq x y z
N MET A 1 76.51 3.31 -5.99
CA MET A 1 75.63 3.47 -7.17
C MET A 1 74.38 4.22 -6.74
N ARG A 2 74.20 5.47 -7.21
CA ARG A 2 73.01 6.28 -6.91
C ARG A 2 71.95 5.96 -7.97
N MET A 3 70.96 5.15 -7.61
CA MET A 3 69.80 4.89 -8.47
C MET A 3 68.91 6.13 -8.49
N SER A 4 68.58 6.61 -9.70
CA SER A 4 67.79 7.81 -9.92
C SER A 4 66.30 7.49 -9.76
N ARG A 5 65.56 8.38 -9.09
CA ARG A 5 64.10 8.31 -8.88
C ARG A 5 63.27 8.26 -10.17
N ARG A 6 63.91 8.40 -11.34
CA ARG A 6 63.28 8.34 -12.66
C ARG A 6 63.07 6.91 -13.16
N ASP A 7 63.86 5.95 -12.67
CA ASP A 7 63.78 4.56 -13.13
C ASP A 7 62.65 3.77 -12.45
N PHE A 8 62.09 4.29 -11.35
CA PHE A 8 61.00 3.64 -10.62
C PHE A 8 59.59 4.00 -11.14
N MET A 9 59.49 4.96 -12.06
CA MET A 9 58.20 5.48 -12.58
C MET A 9 57.88 4.98 -14.01
N ILE A 10 58.68 4.08 -14.59
CA ILE A 10 58.45 3.50 -15.94
C ILE A 10 58.12 2.00 -15.85
N SER A 11 57.56 1.56 -14.72
CA SER A 11 57.11 0.16 -14.54
C SER A 11 55.60 0.02 -14.32
N LEU A 12 54.84 1.13 -14.35
CA LEU A 12 53.44 1.16 -13.94
C LEU A 12 52.43 1.43 -15.07
N SER A 13 52.69 0.98 -16.30
CA SER A 13 51.75 1.25 -17.41
C SER A 13 51.49 0.09 -18.37
N ALA A 14 51.77 -1.16 -17.99
CA ALA A 14 51.48 -2.32 -18.84
C ALA A 14 50.67 -3.46 -18.18
N THR A 15 49.99 -3.19 -17.05
CA THR A 15 49.17 -4.22 -16.37
C THR A 15 47.87 -3.66 -15.77
N GLY A 16 47.13 -2.84 -16.53
CA GLY A 16 45.95 -2.15 -16.01
C GLY A 16 44.82 -1.90 -17.00
N ALA A 17 44.66 -2.72 -18.04
CA ALA A 17 43.64 -2.49 -19.08
C ALA A 17 42.94 -3.78 -19.54
N ALA A 18 42.38 -4.57 -18.63
CA ALA A 18 41.59 -5.75 -19.04
C ALA A 18 40.50 -6.25 -18.06
N LEU A 19 39.86 -5.42 -17.22
CA LEU A 19 38.74 -5.90 -16.38
C LEU A 19 37.52 -4.95 -16.23
N SER A 20 37.34 -3.96 -17.10
CA SER A 20 36.27 -2.95 -16.91
C SER A 20 35.00 -3.16 -17.72
N VAL A 21 34.46 -4.39 -17.86
CA VAL A 21 33.11 -4.54 -18.50
C VAL A 21 32.13 -5.55 -17.90
N ALA A 22 32.43 -6.22 -16.78
CA ALA A 22 31.46 -7.13 -16.14
C ALA A 22 30.58 -6.44 -15.08
N ALA A 23 30.14 -5.20 -15.33
CA ALA A 23 29.31 -4.43 -14.40
C ALA A 23 27.97 -4.01 -15.02
N CYS A 24 27.30 -4.91 -15.74
CA CYS A 24 25.87 -4.82 -16.07
C CYS A 24 25.32 -6.23 -16.39
N SER A 25 25.60 -7.23 -15.57
CA SER A 25 24.74 -8.43 -15.51
C SER A 25 23.65 -8.17 -14.48
N SER A 26 22.75 -7.22 -14.79
CA SER A 26 21.39 -7.30 -14.28
C SER A 26 20.80 -8.55 -14.91
N SER A 27 20.97 -9.68 -14.22
CA SER A 27 20.34 -10.94 -14.54
C SER A 27 18.85 -10.67 -14.68
N GLY A 28 18.42 -10.48 -15.92
CA GLY A 28 17.03 -10.36 -16.32
C GLY A 28 16.35 -11.70 -16.11
N SER A 29 16.00 -11.99 -14.86
CA SER A 29 15.08 -13.07 -14.54
C SER A 29 13.67 -12.60 -14.85
N GLY A 30 13.16 -12.98 -16.02
CA GLY A 30 11.73 -12.98 -16.35
C GLY A 30 11.10 -11.60 -16.44
N GLY A 31 11.19 -10.98 -17.62
CA GLY A 31 10.68 -9.64 -17.92
C GLY A 31 9.17 -9.49 -17.74
N GLY A 32 8.76 -9.11 -16.54
CA GLY A 32 7.45 -8.56 -16.24
C GLY A 32 7.59 -7.23 -15.51
N SER A 33 6.68 -6.30 -15.75
CA SER A 33 6.68 -5.03 -15.01
C SER A 33 6.39 -5.30 -13.54
N ALA A 34 7.28 -4.87 -12.65
CA ALA A 34 7.08 -5.02 -11.21
C ALA A 34 5.92 -4.12 -10.75
N VAL A 35 5.05 -4.66 -9.90
CA VAL A 35 3.89 -3.97 -9.33
C VAL A 35 3.97 -4.07 -7.82
N ARG A 36 4.15 -2.92 -7.16
CA ARG A 36 4.16 -2.83 -5.69
C ARG A 36 2.72 -2.77 -5.20
N PHE A 37 2.26 -3.88 -4.64
CA PHE A 37 0.87 -4.06 -4.22
C PHE A 37 0.75 -4.02 -2.70
N GLY A 38 -0.01 -3.07 -2.17
CA GLY A 38 -0.27 -2.96 -0.74
C GLY A 38 -1.60 -3.55 -0.32
N TYR A 39 -1.65 -4.25 0.80
CA TYR A 39 -2.90 -4.75 1.38
C TYR A 39 -2.86 -4.80 2.91
N ILE A 40 -4.04 -4.79 3.52
CA ILE A 40 -4.21 -5.18 4.92
C ILE A 40 -4.42 -6.69 4.92
N ALA A 41 -3.73 -7.42 5.81
CA ALA A 41 -3.82 -8.89 5.93
C ALA A 41 -5.14 -9.36 6.57
N ASP A 42 -6.26 -8.82 6.10
CA ASP A 42 -7.60 -9.32 6.35
C ASP A 42 -8.06 -10.23 5.20
N TYR A 43 -9.21 -10.87 5.37
CA TYR A 43 -9.77 -11.76 4.34
C TYR A 43 -9.91 -11.07 2.98
N ASN A 44 -10.35 -9.82 2.94
CA ASN A 44 -10.66 -9.14 1.68
C ASN A 44 -9.41 -8.75 0.90
N GLY A 45 -8.35 -8.32 1.60
CA GLY A 45 -7.07 -7.99 0.98
C GLY A 45 -6.27 -9.23 0.60
N ALA A 46 -6.21 -10.22 1.49
CA ALA A 46 -5.41 -11.41 1.28
C ALA A 46 -6.02 -12.37 0.23
N SER A 47 -7.35 -12.50 0.18
CA SER A 47 -8.00 -13.42 -0.77
C SER A 47 -7.76 -13.04 -2.23
N LEU A 48 -7.79 -11.75 -2.57
CA LEU A 48 -7.48 -11.30 -3.93
C LEU A 48 -6.05 -11.64 -4.35
N LEU A 49 -5.09 -11.42 -3.46
CA LEU A 49 -3.69 -11.75 -3.71
C LEU A 49 -3.52 -13.26 -3.91
N ALA A 50 -4.10 -14.07 -3.01
CA ALA A 50 -4.05 -15.52 -3.10
C ALA A 50 -4.65 -16.06 -4.42
N ILE A 51 -5.80 -15.53 -4.85
CA ILE A 51 -6.42 -15.91 -6.13
C ILE A 51 -5.53 -15.53 -7.31
N ALA A 52 -4.89 -14.35 -7.28
CA ALA A 52 -4.00 -13.89 -8.33
C ALA A 52 -2.74 -14.75 -8.44
N GLU A 53 -2.21 -15.21 -7.31
CA GLU A 53 -1.08 -16.14 -7.22
C GLU A 53 -1.45 -17.54 -7.70
N GLU A 54 -2.54 -18.13 -7.18
CA GLU A 54 -3.02 -19.47 -7.53
C GLU A 54 -3.32 -19.60 -9.03
N ARG A 55 -3.91 -18.56 -9.62
CA ARG A 55 -4.24 -18.51 -11.05
C ARG A 55 -3.10 -17.99 -11.93
N ALA A 56 -1.93 -17.71 -11.35
CA ALA A 56 -0.77 -17.14 -12.02
C ALA A 56 -1.09 -15.89 -12.87
N LEU A 57 -2.02 -15.03 -12.40
CA LEU A 57 -2.52 -13.88 -13.16
C LEU A 57 -1.42 -12.87 -13.44
N TRP A 58 -0.53 -12.63 -12.47
CA TRP A 58 0.62 -11.74 -12.66
C TRP A 58 1.46 -12.17 -13.86
N LYS A 59 1.91 -13.43 -13.86
CA LYS A 59 2.70 -14.00 -14.96
C LYS A 59 1.94 -13.99 -16.28
N LYS A 60 0.65 -14.32 -16.28
CA LYS A 60 -0.20 -14.29 -17.49
C LYS A 60 -0.23 -12.90 -18.14
N HIS A 61 -0.13 -11.85 -17.33
CA HIS A 61 -0.13 -10.46 -17.79
C HIS A 61 1.27 -9.84 -17.89
N GLY A 62 2.35 -10.64 -17.77
CA GLY A 62 3.71 -10.11 -17.82
C GLY A 62 4.00 -9.13 -16.67
N LEU A 63 3.50 -9.43 -15.47
CA LEU A 63 3.70 -8.66 -14.25
C LEU A 63 4.35 -9.52 -13.18
N THR A 64 5.09 -8.86 -12.29
CA THR A 64 5.60 -9.46 -11.06
C THR A 64 5.04 -8.66 -9.89
N ALA A 65 4.35 -9.31 -8.95
CA ALA A 65 3.84 -8.63 -7.77
C ALA A 65 4.89 -8.57 -6.66
N GLU A 66 4.98 -7.40 -6.03
CA GLU A 66 5.75 -7.16 -4.81
C GLU A 66 4.75 -6.80 -3.69
N PRO A 67 4.13 -7.80 -3.03
CA PRO A 67 3.11 -7.55 -2.03
C PRO A 67 3.72 -6.96 -0.75
N LYS A 68 3.04 -5.98 -0.17
CA LYS A 68 3.41 -5.33 1.08
C LYS A 68 2.22 -5.27 2.03
N VAL A 69 2.41 -5.82 3.23
CA VAL A 69 1.39 -5.80 4.28
C VAL A 69 1.39 -4.45 5.00
N PHE A 70 0.19 -3.93 5.26
CA PHE A 70 -0.04 -2.72 6.04
C PHE A 70 -0.90 -3.02 7.27
N VAL A 71 -0.64 -2.27 8.33
CA VAL A 71 -1.39 -2.38 9.60
C VAL A 71 -2.60 -1.44 9.66
N ASN A 72 -2.69 -0.42 8.79
CA ASN A 72 -3.83 0.46 8.69
C ASN A 72 -3.87 1.22 7.35
N GLY A 73 -5.08 1.69 7.00
CA GLY A 73 -5.33 2.42 5.76
C GLY A 73 -4.58 3.75 5.59
N PRO A 74 -4.48 4.63 6.61
CA PRO A 74 -3.73 5.88 6.49
C PRO A 74 -2.28 5.69 6.06
N VAL A 75 -1.55 4.74 6.64
CA VAL A 75 -0.15 4.48 6.27
C VAL A 75 -0.05 3.96 4.83
N GLN A 76 -0.98 3.10 4.43
CA GLN A 76 -1.03 2.58 3.05
C GLN A 76 -1.31 3.68 2.02
N ILE A 77 -2.24 4.59 2.30
CA ILE A 77 -2.54 5.75 1.44
C ILE A 77 -1.35 6.70 1.36
N GLN A 78 -0.59 6.89 2.44
CA GLN A 78 0.65 7.67 2.36
C GLN A 78 1.67 7.00 1.43
N ALA A 79 1.84 5.68 1.50
CA ALA A 79 2.74 4.96 0.61
C ALA A 79 2.35 5.09 -0.88
N LEU A 80 1.04 5.09 -1.20
CA LEU A 80 0.53 5.40 -2.54
C LEU A 80 0.91 6.82 -2.97
N ARG A 81 0.69 7.81 -2.09
CA ARG A 81 0.97 9.23 -2.40
C ARG A 81 2.46 9.55 -2.56
N THR A 82 3.33 8.85 -1.84
CA THR A 82 4.78 9.02 -1.95
C THR A 82 5.37 8.24 -3.13
N GLY A 83 4.55 7.53 -3.91
CA GLY A 83 5.04 6.68 -5.00
C GLY A 83 5.86 5.49 -4.49
N ASN A 84 5.68 5.07 -3.23
CA ASN A 84 6.28 3.87 -2.65
C ASN A 84 5.41 2.61 -2.89
N LEU A 85 4.25 2.80 -3.50
CA LEU A 85 3.23 1.80 -3.77
C LEU A 85 2.51 2.17 -5.06
N ASP A 86 2.19 1.18 -5.90
CA ASP A 86 1.51 1.42 -7.17
C ASP A 86 0.00 1.23 -7.03
N TYR A 87 -0.40 0.14 -6.38
CA TYR A 87 -1.81 -0.21 -6.15
C TYR A 87 -2.00 -0.76 -4.76
N GLY A 88 -3.19 -0.56 -4.19
CA GLY A 88 -3.51 -1.22 -2.93
C GLY A 88 -4.99 -1.48 -2.73
N TYR A 89 -5.28 -2.55 -2.00
CA TYR A 89 -6.61 -2.81 -1.48
C TYR A 89 -6.83 -2.00 -0.19
N ILE A 90 -7.92 -1.23 -0.15
CA ILE A 90 -8.33 -0.45 1.02
C ILE A 90 -9.73 -0.90 1.48
N GLY A 91 -9.87 -1.21 2.76
CA GLY A 91 -11.15 -1.57 3.35
C GLY A 91 -12.07 -0.36 3.58
N PRO A 92 -13.38 -0.59 3.84
CA PRO A 92 -14.39 0.46 3.95
C PRO A 92 -14.08 1.51 5.04
N GLY A 93 -13.48 1.10 6.16
CA GLY A 93 -13.12 2.00 7.25
C GLY A 93 -12.12 3.12 6.89
N ALA A 94 -11.42 2.98 5.77
CA ALA A 94 -10.50 4.00 5.25
C ALA A 94 -10.91 4.58 3.89
N LEU A 95 -12.10 4.22 3.37
CA LEU A 95 -12.60 4.67 2.07
C LEU A 95 -12.80 6.21 1.99
N TRP A 96 -12.94 6.87 3.13
CA TRP A 96 -12.99 8.33 3.21
C TRP A 96 -11.73 9.01 2.67
N LEU A 97 -10.56 8.34 2.67
CA LEU A 97 -9.31 8.88 2.15
C LEU A 97 -9.36 9.03 0.62
N PRO A 98 -9.66 7.98 -0.18
CA PRO A 98 -9.97 8.14 -1.60
C PRO A 98 -11.11 9.11 -1.88
N ALA A 99 -12.20 9.05 -1.09
CA ALA A 99 -13.34 9.97 -1.26
C ALA A 99 -12.96 11.45 -1.02
N SER A 100 -11.88 11.71 -0.28
CA SER A 100 -11.32 13.05 -0.07
C SER A 100 -10.21 13.41 -1.07
N GLY A 101 -10.07 12.67 -2.17
CA GLY A 101 -9.08 12.92 -3.23
C GLY A 101 -7.65 12.52 -2.88
N LYS A 102 -7.43 11.73 -1.81
CA LYS A 102 -6.08 11.32 -1.38
C LYS A 102 -5.55 10.08 -2.11
N ALA A 103 -6.42 9.39 -2.85
CA ALA A 103 -6.09 8.29 -3.75
C ALA A 103 -7.22 8.12 -4.77
N THR A 104 -6.92 7.47 -5.89
CA THR A 104 -7.90 7.16 -6.94
C THR A 104 -8.44 5.75 -6.75
N ILE A 105 -9.77 5.59 -6.87
CA ILE A 105 -10.42 4.28 -6.90
C ILE A 105 -10.45 3.81 -8.36
N VAL A 106 -9.85 2.65 -8.64
CA VAL A 106 -9.82 2.07 -10.00
C VAL A 106 -10.74 0.87 -10.17
N ALA A 107 -11.11 0.20 -9.08
CA ALA A 107 -12.01 -0.94 -9.07
C ALA A 107 -12.68 -1.11 -7.71
N VAL A 108 -13.85 -1.73 -7.71
CA VAL A 108 -14.55 -2.17 -6.49
C VAL A 108 -14.27 -3.66 -6.28
N ASN A 109 -13.74 -4.03 -5.11
CA ASN A 109 -13.48 -5.43 -4.75
C ASN A 109 -14.75 -6.12 -4.24
N THR A 110 -15.38 -5.54 -3.21
CA THR A 110 -16.48 -6.16 -2.48
C THR A 110 -17.49 -5.11 -2.06
N LEU A 111 -18.78 -5.44 -2.18
CA LEU A 111 -19.87 -4.72 -1.54
C LEU A 111 -20.35 -5.56 -0.35
N THR A 112 -20.50 -4.93 0.82
CA THR A 112 -20.87 -5.62 2.05
C THR A 112 -21.84 -4.80 2.89
N TYR A 113 -22.67 -5.49 3.68
CA TYR A 113 -23.52 -4.93 4.72
C TYR A 113 -22.92 -5.15 6.13
N ALA A 114 -21.59 -5.23 6.20
CA ALA A 114 -20.86 -5.53 7.44
C ALA A 114 -20.98 -4.43 8.50
N ASP A 115 -21.09 -3.16 8.08
CA ASP A 115 -21.24 -2.04 9.02
C ASP A 115 -22.65 -2.03 9.60
N ARG A 116 -22.74 -2.23 10.92
CA ARG A 116 -24.00 -2.26 11.66
C ARG A 116 -23.95 -1.39 12.89
N VAL A 117 -25.05 -0.71 13.17
CA VAL A 117 -25.28 -0.06 14.46
C VAL A 117 -25.97 -1.07 15.37
N ILE A 118 -25.25 -1.58 16.36
CA ILE A 118 -25.80 -2.48 17.37
C ILE A 118 -26.22 -1.63 18.58
N ALA A 119 -27.50 -1.69 18.92
CA ALA A 119 -28.06 -0.93 20.03
C ALA A 119 -28.37 -1.83 21.23
N ARG A 120 -28.46 -1.24 22.42
CA ARG A 120 -28.89 -1.93 23.64
C ARG A 120 -30.37 -2.37 23.49
N PRO A 121 -30.81 -3.42 24.20
CA PRO A 121 -32.22 -3.79 24.26
C PRO A 121 -33.12 -2.58 24.56
N GLY A 122 -34.26 -2.50 23.89
CA GLY A 122 -35.20 -1.37 24.00
C GLY A 122 -34.92 -0.18 23.07
N ILE A 123 -33.81 -0.17 22.32
CA ILE A 123 -33.58 0.78 21.22
C ILE A 123 -33.79 0.05 19.90
N THR A 124 -34.94 0.28 19.27
CA THR A 124 -35.37 -0.44 18.04
C THR A 124 -35.32 0.44 16.79
N SER A 125 -34.93 1.71 16.90
CA SER A 125 -34.85 2.65 15.79
C SER A 125 -33.67 3.61 15.93
N ILE A 126 -33.24 4.17 14.81
CA ILE A 126 -32.18 5.20 14.77
C ILE A 126 -32.60 6.44 15.59
N GLN A 127 -33.88 6.79 15.58
CA GLN A 127 -34.43 7.89 16.38
C GLN A 127 -34.22 7.65 17.88
N GLY A 128 -34.30 6.40 18.34
CA GLY A 128 -34.03 6.00 19.73
C GLY A 128 -32.58 6.20 20.18
N LEU A 129 -31.64 6.41 19.26
CA LEU A 129 -30.24 6.73 19.55
C LEU A 129 -30.04 8.21 19.91
N ARG A 130 -31.02 9.08 19.65
CA ARG A 130 -30.89 10.52 19.85
C ARG A 130 -30.56 10.83 21.31
N GLY A 131 -29.41 11.48 21.53
CA GLY A 131 -28.96 11.89 22.86
C GLY A 131 -28.27 10.80 23.67
N ARG A 132 -28.23 9.55 23.17
CA ARG A 132 -27.43 8.45 23.74
C ARG A 132 -25.95 8.62 23.37
N ARG A 133 -25.06 7.99 24.15
CA ARG A 133 -23.63 7.85 23.83
C ARG A 133 -23.44 6.66 22.89
N SER A 134 -22.71 6.85 21.79
CA SER A 134 -22.14 5.76 20.99
C SER A 134 -20.73 5.44 21.45
N ALA A 135 -20.29 4.21 21.23
CA ALA A 135 -18.89 3.83 21.30
C ALA A 135 -18.43 3.42 19.90
N SER A 136 -17.16 3.65 19.57
CA SER A 136 -16.52 3.16 18.37
C SER A 136 -15.17 2.55 18.75
N PRO A 137 -14.70 1.48 18.07
CA PRO A 137 -13.44 0.80 18.43
C PRO A 137 -12.21 1.70 18.52
N ARG A 138 -12.25 2.87 17.87
CA ARG A 138 -11.10 3.80 17.76
C ARG A 138 -11.37 5.20 18.28
N ALA A 139 -12.56 5.47 18.82
CA ALA A 139 -12.93 6.80 19.28
C ALA A 139 -13.60 6.75 20.67
N PRO A 140 -13.31 7.74 21.54
CA PRO A 140 -14.00 7.87 22.82
C PRO A 140 -15.51 8.02 22.60
N PRO A 141 -16.34 7.69 23.61
CA PRO A 141 -17.78 7.75 23.44
C PRO A 141 -18.26 9.14 23.03
N VAL A 142 -18.86 9.25 21.85
CA VAL A 142 -19.42 10.51 21.34
C VAL A 142 -20.93 10.52 21.48
N ARG A 143 -21.51 11.70 21.63
CA ARG A 143 -22.97 11.84 21.68
C ARG A 143 -23.49 11.88 20.24
N TRP A 144 -24.45 11.04 19.90
CA TRP A 144 -25.00 10.90 18.53
C TRP A 144 -25.42 12.20 17.83
N ARG A 145 -25.65 13.30 18.57
CA ARG A 145 -25.96 14.62 18.02
C ARG A 145 -24.83 15.27 17.21
N SER A 146 -23.57 14.81 17.32
CA SER A 146 -22.42 15.47 16.67
C SER A 146 -22.10 14.97 15.26
N ILE A 147 -22.58 13.80 14.84
CA ILE A 147 -22.10 13.14 13.59
C ILE A 147 -22.75 13.72 12.31
N TRP A 148 -23.94 14.33 12.40
CA TRP A 148 -24.73 14.73 11.22
C TRP A 148 -24.92 16.24 11.04
N ARG A 149 -24.16 17.09 11.75
CA ARG A 149 -24.35 18.55 11.70
C ARG A 149 -23.58 19.27 10.58
N SER A 150 -22.84 18.57 9.71
CA SER A 150 -21.99 19.18 8.67
C SER A 150 -22.55 19.14 7.24
N ARG A 151 -23.79 18.69 7.02
CA ARG A 151 -24.46 18.80 5.72
C ARG A 151 -25.89 19.30 5.87
N ARG A 152 -26.04 20.62 5.96
CA ARG A 152 -27.24 21.31 5.45
C ARG A 152 -26.77 22.22 4.33
N PRO A 153 -27.21 22.03 3.07
CA PRO A 153 -27.16 23.10 2.08
C PRO A 153 -28.05 24.23 2.60
N GLY A 154 -27.56 25.46 2.52
CA GLY A 154 -28.39 26.66 2.65
C GLY A 154 -29.32 26.80 1.45
#